data_AF-A0AAE0B172-F1
#
_entry.id   AF-A0AAE0B172-F1
#
_cell.length_a   1.000
_cell.length_b   1.000
_cell.length_c   1.000
_cell.angle_alpha   90.00
_cell.angle_beta   90.00
_cell.angle_gamma   90.00
#
_symmetry.space_group_name_H-M   'P 1'
#
loop_
_entity.id
_entity.type
_entity.pdbx_description
1 polymer ?
#
loop_
_entity_poly.entity_id
_entity_poly.type
_entity_poly.pdbx_seq_one_letter_code
_entity_poly.pdbx_strand_id
1 'polypeptide(L)' 'MADMVFRCIQEMDIDNMMKLRLRIENPPRRKHMVYLGGAVLAGIMKDGPEFWINREDYMEGLANLSKCGHA' A
#
# COMPACT_ATOMS: atom_id res chain seq x y z
N MET A 1 -7.37 -4.47 18.35
CA MET A 1 -8.01 -5.19 17.23
C MET A 1 -7.22 -6.45 16.86
N ALA A 2 -5.90 -6.37 16.68
CA ALA A 2 -5.03 -7.53 16.42
C ALA A 2 -5.15 -8.64 17.48
N ASP A 3 -5.18 -8.31 18.78
CA ASP A 3 -5.32 -9.30 19.86
C ASP A 3 -6.63 -10.10 19.81
N MET A 4 -7.70 -9.50 19.28
CA MET A 4 -9.00 -10.17 19.12
C MET A 4 -8.97 -11.15 17.95
N VAL A 5 -8.28 -10.80 16.86
CA VAL A 5 -8.11 -11.66 15.69
C VAL A 5 -7.27 -12.89 16.04
N PHE A 6 -6.14 -12.68 16.72
CA PHE A 6 -5.26 -13.79 17.14
C PHE A 6 -5.99 -14.79 18.05
N ARG A 7 -6.75 -14.29 19.04
CA ARG A 7 -7.51 -15.14 19.97
C ARG A 7 -8.63 -15.91 19.27
N CYS A 8 -9.34 -15.25 18.35
CA CYS A 8 -10.41 -15.85 17.57
C CYS A 8 -9.90 -16.97 16.64
N ILE A 9 -8.69 -16.82 16.07
CA ILE A 9 -8.03 -17.84 15.24
C ILE A 9 -7.54 -19.02 16.09
N GLN A 10 -6.93 -18.78 17.26
CA GLN A 10 -6.39 -19.84 18.12
C GLN A 10 -7.48 -20.67 18.80
N GLU A 11 -8.56 -20.05 19.28
CA GLU A 11 -9.56 -20.69 20.14
C GLU A 11 -10.85 -21.12 19.39
N MET A 12 -10.90 -20.96 18.05
CA MET A 12 -12.11 -21.21 17.24
C MET A 12 -13.37 -20.53 17.82
N ASP A 13 -13.24 -19.26 18.24
CA ASP A 13 -14.34 -18.49 18.83
C ASP A 13 -15.33 -18.03 17.74
N ILE A 14 -16.38 -18.84 17.53
CA ILE A 14 -17.38 -18.67 16.46
C ILE A 14 -18.18 -17.37 16.60
N ASP A 15 -18.45 -16.94 17.84
CA ASP A 15 -19.23 -15.72 18.11
C ASP A 15 -18.43 -14.45 17.77
N ASN A 16 -17.11 -14.48 17.96
CA ASN A 16 -16.24 -13.38 17.58
C ASN A 16 -15.76 -13.44 16.11
N MET A 17 -15.85 -14.60 15.44
CA MET A 17 -15.58 -14.73 14.00
C MET A 17 -16.54 -13.88 13.17
N MET A 18 -17.83 -13.82 13.54
CA MET A 18 -18.82 -12.99 12.81
C MET A 18 -18.54 -11.48 12.90
N LYS A 19 -17.81 -11.03 13.93
CA LYS A 19 -17.37 -9.64 14.07
C LYS A 19 -16.17 -9.32 13.16
N LEU A 20 -15.42 -10.33 12.73
CA LEU A 20 -14.29 -10.19 11.84
C LEU A 20 -14.76 -10.10 10.38
N ARG A 21 -14.90 -8.87 9.86
CA ARG A 21 -15.21 -8.64 8.44
C ARG A 21 -13.99 -8.89 7.57
N LEU A 22 -13.79 -10.13 7.13
CA LEU A 22 -12.78 -10.50 6.14
C LEU A 22 -13.20 -10.01 4.75
N ARG A 23 -12.34 -9.21 4.09
CA ARG A 23 -12.50 -8.81 2.69
C ARG A 23 -11.41 -9.48 1.85
N ILE A 24 -11.80 -10.50 1.10
CA ILE A 24 -10.89 -11.20 0.18
C ILE A 24 -11.13 -10.64 -1.22
N GLU A 25 -10.26 -9.74 -1.65
CA GLU A 25 -10.28 -9.18 -3.00
C GLU A 25 -9.50 -10.11 -3.95
N ASN A 26 -10.19 -10.68 -4.95
CA ASN A 26 -9.57 -11.47 -6.01
C ASN A 26 -9.82 -10.88 -7.41
N PRO A 27 -9.24 -9.72 -7.73
CA PRO A 27 -9.40 -9.15 -9.04
C PRO A 27 -8.64 -9.97 -10.10
N PRO A 28 -9.17 -10.08 -11.32
CA PRO A 28 -8.62 -10.93 -12.38
C PRO A 28 -7.21 -10.53 -12.82
N ARG A 29 -6.81 -9.28 -12.55
CA ARG A 29 -5.49 -8.74 -12.88
C ARG A 29 -4.56 -8.61 -11.67
N ARG A 30 -4.71 -9.47 -10.64
CA ARG A 30 -3.88 -9.46 -9.42
C ARG A 30 -2.38 -9.34 -9.72
N LYS A 31 -1.88 -10.11 -10.69
CA LYS A 31 -0.46 -10.10 -11.11
C LYS A 31 0.04 -8.72 -11.56
N HIS A 32 -0.85 -7.88 -12.09
CA HIS A 32 -0.52 -6.59 -12.67
C HIS A 32 -0.99 -5.42 -11.81
N MET A 33 -1.62 -5.66 -10.67
CA MET A 33 -2.26 -4.60 -9.87
C MET A 33 -1.25 -3.55 -9.40
N VAL A 34 -0.05 -3.97 -8.99
CA VAL A 34 1.02 -3.03 -8.59
C VAL A 34 1.45 -2.16 -9.77
N TYR A 35 1.64 -2.75 -10.95
CA TYR A 35 2.00 -2.00 -12.16
C TYR A 35 0.89 -1.03 -12.57
N LEU A 36 -0.37 -1.47 -12.56
CA LEU A 36 -1.53 -0.63 -12.88
C LEU A 36 -1.67 0.52 -11.88
N GLY A 37 -1.50 0.26 -10.59
CA GLY A 37 -1.52 1.29 -9.55
C GLY A 37 -0.42 2.33 -9.75
N GLY A 38 0.81 1.88 -10.00
CA GLY A 38 1.95 2.78 -10.28
C GLY A 38 1.75 3.61 -11.55
N ALA A 39 1.25 3.02 -12.64
CA ALA A 39 0.99 3.71 -13.88
C ALA A 39 -0.10 4.80 -13.73
N VAL A 40 -1.18 4.48 -13.01
CA VAL A 40 -2.24 5.45 -12.73
C VAL A 40 -1.73 6.58 -11.83
N LEU A 41 -0.99 6.25 -10.76
CA LEU A 41 -0.40 7.25 -9.87
C LEU A 41 0.56 8.18 -10.61
N ALA A 42 1.47 7.64 -11.41
CA ALA A 42 2.39 8.42 -12.24
C ALA A 42 1.65 9.31 -13.24
N GLY A 43 0.57 8.82 -13.84
CA GLY A 43 -0.26 9.60 -14.75
C GLY A 43 -0.96 10.78 -14.08
N ILE A 44 -1.42 10.61 -12.84
CA ILE A 44 -2.04 11.69 -12.04
C ILE A 44 -1.00 12.70 -11.55
N MET A 45 0.17 12.22 -11.13
CA MET A 45 1.22 13.05 -10.53
C MET A 45 2.18 13.69 -11.55
N LYS A 46 1.97 13.48 -12.85
CA LYS A 46 2.87 13.98 -13.91
C LYS A 46 3.15 15.49 -13.83
N ASP A 47 2.18 16.28 -13.38
CA ASP A 47 2.25 17.74 -13.33
C ASP A 47 2.69 18.25 -11.94
N GLY A 48 2.97 17.35 -10.99
CA GLY A 48 3.38 17.67 -9.62
C GLY A 48 4.89 17.58 -9.42
N PRO A 49 5.67 18.66 -9.59
CA PRO A 49 7.14 18.63 -9.52
C PRO A 49 7.68 18.18 -8.15
N GLU A 50 6.94 18.43 -7.06
CA GLU A 50 7.31 17.99 -5.70
C GLU A 50 7.36 16.46 -5.54
N PHE A 51 6.64 15.73 -6.39
CA PHE A 51 6.58 14.26 -6.34
C PHE A 51 7.74 13.59 -7.08
N TRP A 52 8.30 14.26 -8.10
CA TRP A 52 9.36 13.72 -8.93
C TRP A 52 10.73 14.12 -8.39
N ILE A 53 11.68 13.18 -8.46
CA ILE A 53 13.06 13.43 -8.06
C ILE A 53 13.84 13.85 -9.29
N ASN A 54 14.40 15.06 -9.24
CA ASN A 54 15.30 15.56 -10.26
C ASN A 54 16.73 15.04 -10.03
N ARG A 55 17.59 15.20 -11.04
CA ARG A 55 19.00 14.77 -10.95
C ARG A 55 19.75 15.46 -9.80
N GLU A 56 19.45 16.74 -9.57
CA GLU A 56 20.03 17.55 -8.51
C GLU A 56 19.62 17.02 -7.13
N ASP A 57 18.31 16.80 -6.93
CA ASP A 57 17.76 16.21 -5.71
C ASP A 57 18.40 14.85 -5.38
N TYR A 58 18.66 14.03 -6.40
CA TYR A 58 19.30 12.72 -6.24
C TYR A 58 20.77 12.84 -5.81
N MET A 59 21.49 13.84 -6.31
CA MET A 59 22.90 14.08 -5.96
C MET A 59 23.06 14.61 -4.53
N GLU A 60 22.07 15.33 -4.00
CA GLU A 60 22.03 15.80 -2.61
C GLU A 60 21.87 14.66 -1.59
N GLY A 61 21.42 13.48 -2.02
CA GLY A 61 21.44 12.24 -1.25
C GLY A 61 20.08 11.74 -0.80
N LEU A 62 20.10 10.75 0.11
CA LEU A 62 18.93 9.92 0.43
C LEU A 62 17.76 10.67 1.10
N ALA A 63 17.98 11.87 1.64
CA ALA A 63 16.94 12.66 2.30
C ALA A 63 15.81 13.05 1.33
N ASN A 64 16.16 13.32 0.07
CA ASN A 64 15.23 13.73 -0.97
C ASN A 64 14.41 12.58 -1.56
N LEU A 65 14.72 11.31 -1.22
CA LEU A 65 13.91 10.15 -1.64
C LEU A 65 12.51 10.12 -1.04
N SER A 66 12.31 10.84 0.08
CA SER A 66 11.01 10.99 0.73
C SER A 66 9.95 11.64 -0.18
N LYS A 67 10.37 12.36 -1.23
CA LYS A 67 9.48 13.00 -2.22
C LYS A 67 8.65 11.99 -3.02
N CYS A 68 9.24 10.86 -3.42
CA CYS A 68 8.57 9.86 -4.26
C CYS A 68 7.91 8.71 -3.48
N GLY A 69 7.99 8.71 -2.14
CA GLY A 69 7.34 7.72 -1.29
C GLY A 69 8.04 7.50 0.05
N HIS A 70 7.29 6.99 1.03
CA HIS A 70 7.84 6.49 2.28
C HIS A 70 7.92 4.96 2.18
N ALA A 71 9.10 4.40 2.44
CA ALA A 71 9.33 2.95 2.51
C ALA A 71 8.87 2.38 3.85
#